data_AF-A0A962IC46-F1
#
_entry.id   AF-A0A962IC46-F1
#
_cell.length_a   1.000
_cell.length_b   1.000
_cell.length_c   1.000
_cell.angle_alpha   90.00
_cell.angle_beta   90.00
_cell.angle_gamma   90.00
#
_symmetry.space_group_name_H-M   'P 1'
#
loop_
_entity.id
_entity.type
_entity.pdbx_description
1 polymer ?
#
loop_
_entity_poly.entity_id
_entity_poly.type
_entity_poly.pdbx_seq_one_letter_code
_entity_poly.pdbx_strand_id
1 'polypeptide(L)'
;RFDSGADLAPLDLALGWGPMSDSNVLERIDIQQRHRFYYWHVNDFFIPRRDIETHSANMHLIPATGYVADRLKLIRPGHIVSLRGYLVEAHRDDGWQWRSSLSREDTGNGACELIWVETVALR
;
A
#
# COMPACT_ATOMS: atom_id res chain seq x y z
N ARG A 1 -10.23 -12.96 -9.70
CA ARG A 1 -9.08 -12.74 -8.78
C ARG A 1 -9.05 -13.99 -7.90
N PHE A 2 -8.01 -14.82 -7.98
CA PHE A 2 -7.94 -16.12 -7.27
C PHE A 2 -6.67 -16.15 -6.41
N ASP A 3 -6.58 -15.24 -5.43
CA ASP A 3 -5.60 -15.36 -4.35
C ASP A 3 -6.35 -15.37 -3.02
N SER A 4 -5.88 -16.18 -2.07
CA SER A 4 -6.59 -16.49 -0.82
C SER A 4 -6.88 -15.26 0.06
N GLY A 5 -6.20 -14.13 -0.17
CA GLY A 5 -6.38 -12.89 0.56
C GLY A 5 -7.21 -11.83 -0.18
N ALA A 6 -7.64 -12.08 -1.43
CA ALA A 6 -8.32 -11.08 -2.25
C ALA A 6 -9.73 -10.74 -1.71
N ASP A 7 -10.39 -11.73 -1.13
CA ASP A 7 -11.71 -11.55 -0.51
C ASP A 7 -11.61 -10.70 0.77
N LEU A 8 -10.50 -10.84 1.51
CA LEU A 8 -10.26 -10.09 2.73
C LEU A 8 -9.82 -8.65 2.45
N ALA A 9 -8.78 -8.48 1.63
CA ALA A 9 -8.22 -7.17 1.26
C ALA A 9 -8.45 -6.94 -0.25
N PRO A 10 -9.58 -6.32 -0.64
CA PRO A 10 -9.95 -6.19 -2.06
C PRO A 10 -9.15 -5.12 -2.82
N LEU A 11 -8.44 -4.23 -2.12
CA LEU A 11 -7.68 -3.14 -2.74
C LEU A 11 -6.25 -3.13 -2.21
N ASP A 12 -5.30 -2.92 -3.13
CA ASP A 12 -3.90 -2.69 -2.82
C ASP A 12 -3.53 -1.28 -3.31
N LEU A 13 -2.80 -0.50 -2.51
CA LEU A 13 -2.33 0.84 -2.90
C LEU A 13 -0.82 0.94 -2.71
N ALA A 14 -0.12 1.41 -3.74
CA ALA A 14 1.23 1.92 -3.59
C ALA A 14 1.13 3.36 -3.05
N LEU A 15 1.58 3.58 -1.82
CA LEU A 15 1.57 4.88 -1.17
C LEU A 15 3.00 5.37 -0.98
N GLY A 16 3.20 6.67 -1.20
CA GLY A 16 4.45 7.36 -0.93
C GLY A 16 4.24 8.51 0.06
N TRP A 17 5.25 8.77 0.87
CA TRP A 17 5.32 9.92 1.77
C TRP A 17 6.70 10.59 1.66
N GLY A 18 6.91 11.72 2.32
CA GLY A 18 8.21 12.42 2.25
C GLY A 18 8.65 12.65 0.79
N PRO A 19 9.87 12.29 0.39
CA PRO A 19 10.33 12.42 -1.01
C PRO A 19 9.42 11.72 -2.03
N MET A 20 8.82 10.58 -1.68
CA MET A 20 7.91 9.83 -2.54
C MET A 20 6.48 10.41 -2.60
N SER A 21 6.26 11.60 -2.02
CA SER A 21 5.05 12.41 -2.24
C SER A 21 5.27 13.61 -3.16
N ASP A 22 6.51 13.87 -3.59
CA ASP A 22 6.83 14.96 -4.52
C ASP A 22 6.62 14.50 -5.97
N SER A 23 5.73 15.19 -6.70
CA SER A 23 5.47 14.88 -8.11
C SER A 23 6.73 14.95 -8.98
N ASN A 24 7.64 15.90 -8.74
CA ASN A 24 8.89 16.00 -9.51
C ASN A 24 9.80 14.78 -9.32
N VAL A 25 9.70 14.12 -8.16
CA VAL A 25 10.40 12.85 -7.89
C VAL A 25 9.68 11.72 -8.61
N LEU A 26 8.36 11.61 -8.43
CA LEU A 26 7.55 10.52 -8.98
C LEU A 26 7.56 10.48 -10.52
N GLU A 27 7.62 11.63 -11.19
CA GLU A 27 7.72 11.73 -12.66
C GLU A 27 8.94 11.03 -13.26
N ARG A 28 9.98 10.79 -12.43
CA ARG A 28 11.24 10.16 -12.83
C ARG A 28 11.35 8.70 -12.41
N ILE A 29 10.30 8.14 -11.81
CA ILE A 29 10.25 6.74 -11.34
C ILE A 29 9.18 6.00 -12.13
N ASP A 30 9.54 4.89 -12.78
CA ASP A 30 8.56 3.94 -13.31
C ASP A 30 8.02 3.11 -12.14
N ILE A 31 6.73 3.26 -11.81
CA ILE A 31 6.05 2.54 -10.73
C ILE A 31 4.98 1.64 -11.32
N GLN A 32 5.04 0.36 -10.99
CA GLN A 32 4.11 -0.65 -11.49
C GLN A 32 3.61 -1.54 -10.35
N GLN A 33 2.31 -1.84 -10.32
CA GLN A 33 1.73 -2.80 -9.38
C GLN A 33 1.30 -4.07 -10.10
N ARG A 34 1.71 -5.24 -9.58
CA ARG A 34 1.30 -6.57 -10.05
C ARG A 34 1.44 -7.60 -8.94
N HIS A 35 0.63 -8.67 -8.99
CA HIS A 35 0.66 -9.75 -8.00
C HIS A 35 0.58 -9.30 -6.53
N ARG A 36 -0.16 -8.21 -6.27
CA ARG A 36 -0.28 -7.57 -4.94
C ARG A 36 1.01 -6.97 -4.38
N PHE A 37 2.01 -6.75 -5.22
CA PHE A 37 3.19 -5.97 -4.90
C PHE A 37 3.27 -4.74 -5.81
N TYR A 38 4.11 -3.80 -5.42
CA TYR A 38 4.56 -2.73 -6.30
C TYR A 38 6.06 -2.89 -6.57
N TYR A 39 6.47 -2.38 -7.72
CA TYR A 39 7.84 -2.36 -8.20
C TYR A 39 8.14 -0.95 -8.67
N TRP A 40 9.37 -0.51 -8.46
CA TRP A 40 9.84 0.78 -8.94
C TRP A 40 11.15 0.59 -9.70
N HIS A 41 11.38 1.46 -10.67
CA HIS A 41 12.62 1.50 -11.44
C HIS A 41 13.01 2.94 -11.76
N VAL A 42 14.32 3.20 -11.73
CA VAL A 42 14.94 4.46 -12.17
C VAL A 42 16.14 4.10 -13.03
N ASN A 43 16.40 4.90 -14.08
CA ASN A 43 17.59 4.74 -14.91
C ASN A 43 18.86 5.14 -14.13
N ASP A 44 18.76 6.24 -13.38
CA ASP A 44 19.82 6.79 -12.53
C ASP A 44 19.22 7.28 -11.21
N PHE A 45 19.92 7.10 -10.09
CA PHE A 45 19.48 7.60 -8.80
C PHE A 45 19.64 9.12 -8.73
N PHE A 46 18.52 9.81 -8.52
CA PHE A 46 18.46 11.28 -8.35
C PHE A 46 18.03 11.71 -6.95
N ILE A 47 17.62 10.74 -6.13
CA ILE A 47 17.51 10.79 -4.68
C ILE A 47 18.18 9.53 -4.11
N PRO A 48 18.57 9.50 -2.83
CA PRO A 48 19.09 8.29 -2.21
C PRO A 48 18.14 7.11 -2.41
N ARG A 49 18.67 5.97 -2.86
CA ARG A 49 17.89 4.73 -3.03
C ARG A 49 17.05 4.39 -1.78
N ARG A 50 17.65 4.57 -0.61
CA ARG A 50 17.00 4.28 0.67
C ARG A 50 15.75 5.12 0.89
N ASP A 51 15.72 6.35 0.39
CA ASP A 51 14.55 7.21 0.52
C ASP A 51 13.37 6.68 -0.31
N ILE A 52 13.63 6.15 -1.51
CA ILE A 52 12.60 5.45 -2.31
C ILE A 52 12.07 4.25 -1.54
N GLU A 53 12.99 3.42 -1.00
CA GLU A 53 12.66 2.18 -0.31
C GLU A 53 11.88 2.36 0.99
N THR A 54 12.21 3.36 1.82
CA THR A 54 11.60 3.54 3.16
C THR A 54 10.52 4.61 3.20
N HIS A 55 10.31 5.36 2.12
CA HIS A 55 9.23 6.33 2.03
C HIS A 55 8.11 5.90 1.08
N SER A 56 8.07 4.63 0.72
CA SER A 56 6.93 4.08 -0.01
C SER A 56 6.65 2.64 0.39
N ALA A 57 5.37 2.27 0.34
CA ALA A 57 4.91 0.95 0.70
C ALA A 57 3.70 0.54 -0.12
N ASN A 58 3.50 -0.77 -0.25
CA ASN A 58 2.26 -1.33 -0.77
C ASN A 58 1.38 -1.74 0.41
N MET A 59 0.21 -1.13 0.51
CA MET A 59 -0.77 -1.39 1.56
C MET A 59 -1.93 -2.21 1.05
N HIS A 60 -2.30 -3.25 1.78
CA HIS A 60 -3.46 -4.11 1.56
C HIS A 60 -4.61 -3.63 2.44
N LEU A 61 -5.69 -3.16 1.82
CA LEU A 61 -6.77 -2.48 2.54
C LEU A 61 -7.98 -3.37 2.71
N ILE A 62 -8.40 -3.54 3.96
CA ILE A 62 -9.64 -4.19 4.37
C ILE A 62 -10.63 -3.10 4.76
N PRO A 63 -11.68 -2.82 3.96
CA PRO A 63 -12.64 -1.79 4.31
C PRO A 63 -13.54 -2.24 5.48
N ALA A 64 -13.68 -1.40 6.51
CA ALA A 64 -14.52 -1.73 7.66
C ALA A 64 -16.03 -1.77 7.33
N THR A 65 -16.45 -1.07 6.28
CA THR A 65 -17.84 -0.99 5.83
C THR A 65 -17.93 -0.88 4.32
N GLY A 66 -19.11 -1.14 3.74
CA GLY A 66 -19.36 -0.92 2.31
C GLY A 66 -19.12 0.52 1.88
N TYR A 67 -19.47 1.50 2.73
CA TYR A 67 -19.20 2.92 2.47
C TYR A 67 -17.70 3.20 2.35
N VAL A 68 -16.88 2.67 3.26
CA VAL A 68 -15.41 2.82 3.18
C VAL A 68 -14.88 2.15 1.91
N ALA A 69 -15.39 0.96 1.56
CA ALA A 69 -15.00 0.26 0.35
C ALA A 69 -15.25 1.11 -0.91
N ASP A 70 -16.42 1.74 -1.02
CA ASP A 70 -16.76 2.58 -2.16
C ASP A 70 -15.92 3.85 -2.22
N ARG A 71 -15.60 4.45 -1.07
CA ARG A 71 -14.70 5.60 -1.01
C ARG A 71 -13.26 5.26 -1.39
N LEU A 72 -12.75 4.09 -0.97
CA LEU A 72 -11.42 3.62 -1.34
C LEU A 72 -11.29 3.40 -2.87
N LYS A 73 -12.35 2.93 -3.54
CA LYS A 73 -12.37 2.77 -5.01
C LYS A 73 -12.25 4.09 -5.78
N LEU A 74 -12.48 5.23 -5.14
CA LEU A 74 -12.34 6.56 -5.76
C LEU A 74 -10.90 7.07 -5.76
N ILE A 75 -9.97 6.39 -5.06
CA ILE A 75 -8.56 6.76 -5.02
C ILE A 75 -7.97 6.60 -6.42
N ARG A 76 -7.17 7.61 -6.83
CA ARG A 76 -6.46 7.64 -8.11
C ARG A 76 -5.00 8.00 -7.86
N PRO A 77 -4.09 7.65 -8.79
CA PRO A 77 -2.72 8.14 -8.76
C PRO A 77 -2.68 9.67 -8.60
N GLY A 78 -1.84 10.15 -7.69
CA GLY A 78 -1.70 11.58 -7.38
C GLY A 78 -2.61 12.13 -6.29
N HIS A 79 -3.61 11.38 -5.81
CA HIS A 79 -4.42 11.84 -4.66
C HIS A 79 -3.61 11.85 -3.37
N ILE A 80 -3.84 12.88 -2.53
CA ILE A 80 -3.39 12.86 -1.14
C ILE A 80 -4.49 12.19 -0.32
N VAL A 81 -4.13 11.08 0.31
CA VAL A 81 -5.09 10.26 1.07
C VAL A 81 -4.79 10.33 2.57
N SER A 82 -5.84 10.34 3.38
CA SER A 82 -5.75 10.07 4.81
C SER A 82 -6.55 8.82 5.12
N LEU A 83 -5.87 7.83 5.68
CA LEU A 83 -6.43 6.55 6.08
C LEU A 83 -6.27 6.40 7.60
N ARG A 84 -7.32 5.95 8.28
CA ARG A 84 -7.27 5.62 9.71
C ARG A 84 -7.89 4.26 9.96
N GLY A 85 -7.25 3.51 10.86
CA GLY A 85 -7.72 2.22 11.35
C GLY A 85 -6.56 1.47 12.01
N TYR A 86 -6.48 0.16 11.77
CA TYR A 86 -5.58 -0.73 12.50
C TYR A 86 -4.72 -1.58 11.56
N LEU A 87 -3.44 -1.74 11.88
CA LEU A 87 -2.63 -2.81 11.30
C LEU A 87 -3.07 -4.13 11.94
N VAL A 88 -3.31 -5.15 11.12
CA VAL A 88 -3.94 -6.39 11.58
C VAL A 88 -3.13 -7.63 11.18
N GLU A 89 -3.41 -8.71 11.89
CA GLU A 89 -3.07 -10.06 11.50
C GLU A 89 -4.37 -10.84 11.28
N ALA A 90 -4.49 -11.48 10.12
CA ALA A 90 -5.65 -12.28 9.76
C ALA A 90 -5.32 -13.77 9.81
N HIS A 91 -6.27 -14.56 10.29
CA HIS A 91 -6.17 -16.01 10.38
C HIS A 91 -7.41 -16.66 9.76
N ARG A 92 -7.22 -17.84 9.19
CA ARG A 92 -8.30 -18.71 8.70
C ARG A 92 -8.11 -20.13 9.25
N ASP A 93 -9.20 -20.87 9.41
CA ASP A 93 -9.23 -22.19 10.06
C ASP A 93 -8.38 -23.26 9.35
N ASP A 94 -8.01 -23.04 8.09
CA ASP A 94 -7.11 -23.90 7.31
C ASP A 94 -5.62 -23.62 7.55
N GLY A 95 -5.30 -22.76 8.53
CA GLY A 95 -3.94 -22.37 8.88
C GLY A 95 -3.35 -21.25 8.02
N TRP A 96 -4.12 -20.69 7.07
CA TRP A 96 -3.69 -19.50 6.35
C TRP A 96 -3.59 -18.30 7.31
N GLN A 97 -2.50 -17.55 7.16
CA GLN A 97 -2.25 -16.34 7.93
C GLN A 97 -1.74 -15.20 7.04
N TRP A 98 -2.10 -13.98 7.41
CA TRP A 98 -1.53 -12.78 6.83
C TRP A 98 -1.27 -11.74 7.91
N ARG A 99 0.02 -11.51 8.19
CA ARG A 99 0.50 -10.54 9.16
C ARG A 99 0.92 -9.25 8.47
N SER A 100 0.43 -8.12 8.95
CA SER A 100 0.94 -6.80 8.55
C SER A 100 2.40 -6.62 8.94
N SER A 101 3.19 -5.94 8.11
CA SER A 101 4.41 -5.29 8.62
C SER A 101 4.05 -4.25 9.69
N LEU A 102 4.93 -4.12 10.68
CA LEU A 102 4.90 -3.08 11.72
C LEU A 102 6.11 -2.14 11.64
N SER A 103 6.93 -2.27 10.60
CA SER A 103 8.12 -1.46 10.36
C SER A 103 7.84 -0.43 9.27
N ARG A 104 8.71 0.58 9.19
CA ARG A 104 8.73 1.61 8.13
C ARG A 104 10.03 1.57 7.33
N GLU A 105 10.93 0.66 7.67
CA GLU A 105 12.29 0.58 7.12
C GLU A 105 12.59 -0.77 6.46
N ASP A 106 11.65 -1.70 6.51
CA ASP A 106 11.74 -3.00 5.85
C ASP A 106 11.41 -2.89 4.36
N THR A 107 11.91 -3.86 3.59
CA THR A 107 11.80 -3.86 2.13
C THR A 107 11.57 -5.28 1.62
N GLY A 108 10.88 -5.41 0.50
CA GLY A 108 10.67 -6.69 -0.16
C GLY A 108 9.52 -7.51 0.43
N ASN A 109 9.62 -8.83 0.35
CA ASN A 109 8.53 -9.72 0.79
C ASN A 109 8.34 -9.63 2.31
N GLY A 110 7.10 -9.42 2.74
CA GLY A 110 6.75 -9.22 4.15
C GLY A 110 6.77 -7.76 4.61
N ALA A 111 7.23 -6.82 3.77
CA ALA A 111 7.24 -5.40 4.12
C ALA A 111 5.89 -4.68 3.89
N CYS A 112 4.91 -5.36 3.30
CA CYS A 112 3.61 -4.78 3.02
C CYS A 112 2.73 -4.76 4.27
N GLU A 113 2.00 -3.67 4.47
CA GLU A 113 1.03 -3.56 5.56
C GLU A 113 -0.34 -4.12 5.18
N LEU A 114 -0.98 -4.78 6.15
CA LEU A 114 -2.38 -5.18 6.08
C LEU A 114 -3.17 -4.30 7.05
N ILE A 115 -4.05 -3.47 6.52
CA ILE A 115 -4.76 -2.45 7.29
C ILE A 115 -6.28 -2.66 7.24
N TRP A 116 -6.91 -2.73 8.41
CA TRP A 116 -8.35 -2.55 8.58
C TRP A 116 -8.66 -1.05 8.59
N VAL A 117 -9.39 -0.57 7.59
CA VAL A 117 -9.64 0.86 7.35
C VAL A 117 -11.01 1.25 7.86
N GLU A 118 -11.04 2.13 8.86
CA GLU A 118 -12.28 2.66 9.43
C GLU A 118 -12.73 3.93 8.71
N THR A 119 -11.79 4.78 8.29
CA THR A 119 -12.10 6.03 7.60
C THR A 119 -11.09 6.34 6.50
N VAL A 120 -11.59 7.00 5.45
CA VAL A 120 -10.80 7.49 4.32
C VAL A 120 -11.23 8.91 3.96
N ALA A 121 -10.26 9.80 3.80
CA ALA A 121 -10.44 11.14 3.24
C ALA A 121 -9.50 11.34 2.05
N LEU A 122 -10.01 12.02 1.02
CA LEU A 122 -9.27 12.38 -0.19
C LEU A 122 -9.11 13.90 -0.21
N ARG A 123 -7.92 14.37 -0.59
CA ARG A 123 -7.60 15.77 -0.83
C ARG A 123 -6.94 15.92 -2.19
#